data_AF-A0A2J4YXM5-F1
#
_entry.id   AF-A0A2J4YXM5-F1
#
_cell.length_a   1.000
_cell.length_b   1.000
_cell.length_c   1.000
_cell.angle_alpha   90.00
_cell.angle_beta   90.00
_cell.angle_gamma   90.00
#
_symmetry.space_group_name_H-M   'P 1'
#
loop_
_entity.id
_entity.type
_entity.pdbx_description
1 polymer ?
#
loop_
_entity_poly.entity_id
_entity_poly.type
_entity_poly.pdbx_seq_one_letter_code
_entity_poly.pdbx_strand_id
1 'polypeptide(L)'
;MKSAVRRAGFRPLTCGRWHILLRPAAVKIAAVALLVILLLALFALTRGSFPMPSGTLFRALLGADIVGEQQRFILFDIRLPRLFMALLCGAMLGLAGAAMQSITRNGLA
;
A
#
# COMPACT_ATOMS: atom_id res chain seq x y z
N MET A 1 -15.96 -24.78 21.35
CA MET A 1 -15.71 -24.15 20.03
C MET A 1 -14.40 -23.35 19.92
N LYS A 2 -13.95 -22.59 20.94
CA LYS A 2 -12.68 -21.81 20.89
C LYS A 2 -11.40 -22.65 20.62
N SER A 3 -11.36 -23.93 20.99
CA SER A 3 -10.19 -24.81 20.80
C SER A 3 -10.03 -25.37 19.37
N ALA A 4 -11.08 -25.35 18.54
CA ALA A 4 -11.00 -25.79 17.15
C ALA A 4 -10.42 -24.67 16.26
N VAL A 5 -10.87 -23.43 16.46
CA VAL A 5 -10.43 -22.23 15.73
C VAL A 5 -8.93 -21.96 15.94
N ARG A 6 -8.44 -22.13 17.17
CA ARG A 6 -7.02 -21.93 17.50
C ARG A 6 -6.11 -23.02 16.91
N ARG A 7 -6.61 -24.25 16.77
CA ARG A 7 -5.90 -25.37 16.11
C ARG A 7 -5.79 -25.19 14.60
N ALA A 8 -6.76 -24.52 13.97
CA ALA A 8 -6.72 -24.13 12.55
C ALA A 8 -5.82 -22.90 12.27
N GLY A 9 -5.17 -22.33 13.29
CA GLY A 9 -4.25 -21.18 13.15
C GLY A 9 -4.92 -19.81 13.12
N PHE A 10 -6.24 -19.72 13.35
CA PHE A 10 -6.97 -18.47 13.41
C PHE A 10 -6.98 -17.91 14.84
N ARG A 11 -6.73 -16.61 14.98
CA ARG A 11 -6.87 -15.89 16.25
C ARG A 11 -8.20 -15.12 16.22
N PRO A 12 -9.22 -15.55 16.98
CA PRO A 12 -10.45 -14.80 17.10
C PRO A 12 -10.16 -13.49 17.86
N LEU A 13 -10.40 -12.37 17.20
CA LEU A 13 -10.41 -11.05 17.83
C LEU A 13 -11.86 -10.65 18.03
N THR A 14 -12.25 -10.52 19.29
CA THR A 14 -13.58 -10.06 19.69
C THR A 14 -13.47 -8.61 20.14
N CYS A 15 -14.00 -7.69 19.36
CA CYS A 15 -14.14 -6.29 19.75
C CYS A 15 -15.64 -6.01 19.87
N GLY A 16 -16.18 -6.12 21.09
CA GLY A 16 -17.62 -6.01 21.35
C GLY A 16 -18.45 -7.03 20.55
N ARG A 17 -19.36 -6.54 19.71
CA ARG A 17 -20.29 -7.34 18.87
C ARG A 17 -19.65 -7.89 17.58
N TRP A 18 -18.40 -7.53 17.30
CA TRP A 18 -17.68 -7.95 16.10
C TRP A 18 -16.79 -9.15 16.41
N HIS A 19 -17.00 -10.24 15.68
CA HIS A 19 -16.20 -11.46 15.76
C HIS A 19 -15.41 -11.63 14.46
N ILE A 20 -14.14 -11.23 14.46
CA ILE A 20 -13.27 -11.34 13.28
C ILE A 20 -12.25 -12.45 13.51
N LEU A 21 -12.13 -13.36 12.55
CA LEU A 21 -11.15 -14.46 12.55
C LEU A 21 -9.92 -14.03 11.76
N LEU A 22 -8.88 -13.54 12.45
CA LEU A 22 -7.66 -13.07 11.81
C LEU A 22 -6.61 -14.19 11.80
N ARG A 23 -6.01 -14.45 10.63
CA ARG A 23 -4.82 -15.28 10.50
C ARG A 23 -3.60 -14.38 10.74
N PRO A 24 -2.84 -14.55 11.85
CA PRO A 24 -1.73 -13.65 12.17
C PRO A 24 -0.64 -13.65 11.09
N ALA A 25 -0.46 -14.76 10.36
CA ALA A 25 0.47 -14.82 9.23
C ALA A 25 0.05 -13.89 8.09
N ALA A 26 -1.24 -13.88 7.71
CA ALA A 26 -1.76 -13.00 6.67
C ALA A 26 -1.63 -11.51 7.06
N VAL A 27 -1.91 -11.18 8.33
CA VAL A 27 -1.74 -9.81 8.84
C VAL A 27 -0.28 -9.36 8.77
N LYS A 28 0.66 -10.23 9.17
CA LYS A 28 2.09 -9.93 9.07
C LYS A 28 2.53 -9.69 7.61
N ILE A 29 2.09 -10.54 6.68
CA ILE A 29 2.41 -10.39 5.25
C ILE A 29 1.85 -9.07 4.72
N ALA A 30 0.59 -8.75 5.01
CA ALA A 30 -0.03 -7.50 4.60
C ALA A 30 0.70 -6.27 5.18
N ALA A 31 1.10 -6.32 6.45
CA ALA A 31 1.86 -5.25 7.08
C ALA A 31 3.24 -5.03 6.42
N VAL A 32 3.96 -6.11 6.11
CA VAL A 32 5.25 -6.03 5.39
C VAL A 32 5.05 -5.50 3.98
N ALA A 33 4.04 -5.99 3.25
CA ALA A 33 3.73 -5.50 1.90
C ALA A 33 3.41 -4.00 1.89
N LEU A 34 2.61 -3.53 2.86
CA LEU A 34 2.28 -2.12 3.01
C LEU A 34 3.54 -1.27 3.30
N LEU A 35 4.41 -1.75 4.19
CA LEU A 35 5.69 -1.08 4.48
C LEU A 35 6.55 -0.96 3.23
N VAL A 36 6.67 -2.03 2.44
CA VAL A 36 7.43 -2.03 1.18
C VAL A 36 6.84 -1.04 0.18
N ILE A 37 5.51 -1.02 0.02
CA ILE A 37 4.82 -0.05 -0.85
C ILE A 37 5.12 1.39 -0.41
N LEU A 38 5.09 1.68 0.89
CA LEU A 38 5.39 3.01 1.42
C LEU A 38 6.84 3.43 1.13
N LEU A 39 7.79 2.53 1.34
CA LEU A 39 9.21 2.79 1.05
C LEU A 39 9.44 3.02 -0.45
N LEU A 40 8.81 2.22 -1.31
CA LEU A 40 8.87 2.39 -2.76
C LEU A 40 8.21 3.69 -3.21
N ALA A 41 7.10 4.11 -2.58
CA ALA A 41 6.45 5.38 -2.87
C ALA A 41 7.36 6.56 -2.52
N LEU A 42 7.99 6.54 -1.34
CA LEU A 42 8.98 7.54 -0.94
C LEU A 42 10.18 7.57 -1.90
N PHE A 43 10.65 6.40 -2.33
CA PHE A 43 11.73 6.28 -3.31
C PHE A 43 11.34 6.79 -4.71
N ALA A 44 10.11 6.51 -5.14
CA ALA A 44 9.57 7.01 -6.41
C ALA A 44 9.39 8.53 -6.38
N LEU A 45 9.11 9.12 -5.22
CA LEU A 45 9.04 10.56 -5.06
C LEU A 45 10.42 11.23 -5.13
N THR A 46 11.48 10.58 -4.64
CA THR A 46 12.85 11.11 -4.71
C THR A 46 13.49 10.92 -6.08
N ARG A 47 13.16 9.85 -6.81
CA ARG A 47 13.62 9.65 -8.19
C ARG A 47 12.77 10.41 -9.20
N GLY A 48 13.35 11.41 -9.86
CA GLY A 48 12.76 12.04 -11.04
C GLY A 48 13.78 12.83 -11.83
N SER A 49 13.42 13.21 -13.05
CA SER A 49 14.32 13.92 -13.99
C SER A 49 14.77 15.29 -13.48
N PHE A 50 14.01 15.87 -12.54
CA PHE A 50 14.42 17.07 -11.81
C PHE A 50 14.99 16.69 -10.44
N PRO A 51 16.29 16.98 -10.19
CA PRO A 51 16.89 16.75 -8.88
C PRO A 51 16.24 17.69 -7.87
N MET A 52 15.50 17.12 -6.91
CA MET A 52 14.94 17.84 -5.78
C MET A 52 15.50 17.26 -4.49
N PRO A 53 16.06 18.07 -3.59
CA PRO A 53 16.42 17.62 -2.25
C PRO A 53 15.19 17.03 -1.55
N SER A 54 15.35 15.88 -0.89
CA SER A 54 14.27 15.19 -0.17
C SER A 54 13.60 16.09 0.89
N GLY A 55 14.36 17.00 1.51
CA GLY A 55 13.81 18.00 2.44
C GLY A 55 12.89 19.03 1.77
N THR A 56 13.16 19.40 0.52
CA THR A 56 12.30 20.31 -0.26
C THR A 56 11.03 19.60 -0.72
N LEU A 57 11.09 18.30 -1.05
CA LEU A 57 9.91 17.49 -1.38
C LEU A 57 8.91 17.40 -0.22
N PHE A 58 9.40 17.12 0.99
CA PHE A 58 8.53 17.08 2.18
C PHE A 58 7.90 18.45 2.45
N ARG A 59 8.69 19.54 2.36
CA ARG A 59 8.17 20.90 2.51
C ARG A 59 7.13 21.26 1.43
N ALA A 60 7.35 20.86 0.18
CA ALA A 60 6.39 21.05 -0.91
C ALA A 60 5.08 20.29 -0.67
N LEU A 61 5.16 19.05 -0.14
CA LEU A 61 4.00 18.23 0.18
C LEU A 61 3.20 18.79 1.37
N LEU A 62 3.90 19.38 2.35
CA LEU A 62 3.31 20.10 3.49
C LEU A 62 2.80 21.50 3.14
N GLY A 63 2.91 21.93 1.87
CA GLY A 63 2.41 23.22 1.41
C GLY A 63 3.24 24.44 1.82
N ALA A 64 4.53 24.26 2.12
CA ALA A 64 5.39 25.40 2.44
C ALA A 64 5.68 26.23 1.17
N ASP A 65 5.36 27.53 1.22
CA ASP A 65 5.49 28.49 0.10
C ASP A 65 6.93 28.80 -0.34
N ILE A 66 7.92 28.18 0.31
CA ILE A 66 9.36 28.32 0.01
C ILE A 66 9.83 27.45 -1.19
N VAL A 67 8.92 26.84 -1.94
CA VAL A 67 9.23 25.94 -3.05
C VAL A 67 8.83 26.58 -4.38
N GLY A 68 9.70 26.51 -5.39
CA GLY A 68 9.43 27.07 -6.71
C GLY A 68 8.20 26.43 -7.39
N GLU A 69 7.41 27.26 -8.09
CA GLU A 69 6.19 26.88 -8.82
C GLU A 69 6.37 25.66 -9.72
N GLN A 70 7.49 25.59 -10.46
CA GLN A 70 7.81 24.45 -11.32
C GLN A 70 7.97 23.14 -10.54
N GLN A 71 8.60 23.18 -9.35
CA GLN A 71 8.75 21.98 -8.53
C GLN A 71 7.40 21.51 -7.98
N ARG A 72 6.51 22.45 -7.62
CA ARG A 72 5.14 22.14 -7.17
C ARG A 72 4.33 21.49 -8.29
N PHE A 73 4.35 22.05 -9.49
CA PHE A 73 3.67 21.48 -10.67
C PHE A 73 4.15 20.06 -10.98
N ILE A 74 5.47 19.83 -11.02
CA ILE A 74 6.02 18.49 -11.27
C ILE A 74 5.57 17.50 -10.18
N LEU A 75 5.52 17.93 -8.92
CA LEU A 75 5.12 17.05 -7.82
C LEU A 75 3.62 16.71 -7.88
N PHE A 76 2.74 17.73 -7.97
CA PHE A 76 1.29 17.58 -7.85
C PHE A 76 0.61 17.14 -9.15
N ASP A 77 1.09 17.57 -10.31
CA ASP A 77 0.44 17.29 -11.60
C ASP A 77 1.08 16.11 -12.34
N ILE A 78 2.32 15.72 -12.00
CA ILE A 78 3.03 14.65 -12.71
C ILE A 78 3.36 13.46 -11.79
N ARG A 79 4.07 13.69 -10.68
CA ARG A 79 4.56 12.58 -9.83
C ARG A 79 3.45 11.93 -9.01
N LEU A 80 2.64 12.73 -8.31
CA LEU A 80 1.54 12.22 -7.48
C LEU A 80 0.49 11.44 -8.30
N PRO A 81 -0.03 11.96 -9.43
CA PRO A 81 -1.02 11.24 -10.23
C PRO A 81 -0.46 9.91 -10.76
N ARG A 82 0.81 9.89 -11.18
CA ARG A 82 1.50 8.66 -11.61
C ARG A 82 1.61 7.64 -10.48
N LEU A 83 1.96 8.08 -9.27
CA LEU A 83 2.03 7.21 -8.10
C LEU A 83 0.66 6.60 -7.78
N PHE A 84 -0.40 7.41 -7.80
CA PHE A 84 -1.77 6.92 -7.61
C PHE A 84 -2.17 5.90 -8.68
N MET A 85 -1.89 6.18 -9.95
CA MET A 85 -2.16 5.23 -11.03
C MET A 85 -1.42 3.90 -10.83
N ALA A 86 -0.14 3.94 -10.48
CA ALA A 86 0.64 2.73 -10.22
C ALA A 86 0.06 1.90 -9.07
N LEU A 87 -0.36 2.55 -7.97
CA LEU A 87 -0.98 1.89 -6.83
C LEU A 87 -2.33 1.27 -7.18
N LEU A 88 -3.20 2.03 -7.88
CA LEU A 88 -4.53 1.57 -8.27
C LEU A 88 -4.46 0.42 -9.27
N CYS A 89 -3.65 0.55 -10.33
CA CYS A 89 -3.45 -0.51 -11.30
C CYS A 89 -2.86 -1.77 -10.65
N GLY A 90 -1.84 -1.63 -9.80
CA GLY A 90 -1.25 -2.76 -9.09
C GLY A 90 -2.25 -3.46 -8.15
N ALA A 91 -3.06 -2.69 -7.42
CA ALA A 91 -4.11 -3.23 -6.56
C ALA A 91 -5.17 -3.98 -7.36
N MET A 92 -5.64 -3.40 -8.48
CA MET A 92 -6.63 -4.05 -9.34
C MET A 92 -6.09 -5.33 -9.97
N LEU A 93 -4.84 -5.34 -10.44
CA LEU A 93 -4.21 -6.56 -10.98
C LEU A 93 -4.05 -7.63 -9.90
N GLY A 94 -3.65 -7.26 -8.68
CA GLY A 94 -3.57 -8.18 -7.55
C GLY A 94 -4.93 -8.78 -7.17
N LEU A 95 -5.99 -7.96 -7.18
CA LEU A 95 -7.36 -8.42 -6.93
C LEU A 95 -7.87 -9.35 -8.05
N ALA A 96 -7.60 -9.01 -9.32
CA ALA A 96 -7.97 -9.84 -10.45
C ALA A 96 -7.27 -11.21 -10.41
N GLY A 97 -5.97 -11.24 -10.09
CA GLY A 97 -5.22 -12.49 -9.89
C GLY A 97 -5.80 -13.32 -8.74
N ALA A 98 -6.05 -12.71 -7.58
CA ALA A 98 -6.67 -13.40 -6.45
C ALA A 98 -8.07 -13.95 -6.78
N ALA A 99 -8.86 -13.21 -7.57
CA ALA A 99 -10.17 -13.67 -8.03
C ALA A 99 -10.04 -14.89 -8.97
N MET A 100 -9.11 -14.86 -9.93
CA MET A 100 -8.88 -16.01 -10.82
C MET A 100 -8.36 -17.24 -10.06
N GLN A 101 -7.45 -17.05 -9.12
CA GLN A 101 -6.96 -18.13 -8.23
C GLN A 101 -8.11 -18.74 -7.42
N SER A 102 -9.05 -17.93 -6.95
CA SER A 102 -10.22 -18.40 -6.20
C SER A 102 -11.21 -19.16 -7.10
N ILE A 103 -11.49 -18.66 -8.31
CA ILE A 103 -12.43 -19.29 -9.24
C ILE A 103 -11.89 -20.63 -9.73
N THR A 104 -10.62 -20.67 -10.13
CA THR A 104 -9.95 -21.89 -10.59
C THR A 104 -9.58 -22.83 -9.45
N ARG A 105 -9.65 -22.36 -8.20
CA ARG A 105 -9.14 -23.04 -7.00
C ARG A 105 -7.69 -23.48 -7.16
N ASN A 106 -6.91 -22.72 -7.92
CA ASN A 106 -5.51 -22.99 -8.20
C ASN A 106 -4.66 -21.79 -7.76
N GLY A 107 -3.87 -21.98 -6.71
CA GLY A 107 -2.99 -20.92 -6.17
C GLY A 107 -1.82 -20.52 -7.08
N LEU A 108 -1.66 -21.16 -8.25
CA LEU A 108 -0.64 -20.85 -9.25
C LEU A 108 -1.18 -20.06 -10.45
N ALA A 109 -2.51 -19.98 -10.59
CA ALA A 109 -3.18 -19.34 -11.72
C ALA A 109 -3.27 -17.81 -11.58
#